data_AF-A0A0E0KX60-F1
#
_entry.id   AF-A0A0E0KX60-F1
#
_cell.length_a   1.000
_cell.length_b   1.000
_cell.length_c   1.000
_cell.angle_alpha   90.00
_cell.angle_beta   90.00
_cell.angle_gamma   90.00
#
_symmetry.space_group_name_H-M   'P 1'
#
loop_
_entity.id
_entity.type
_entity.pdbx_description
1 polymer ?
#
loop_
_entity_poly.entity_id
_entity_poly.type
_entity_poly.pdbx_seq_one_letter_code
_entity_poly.pdbx_strand_id
1 'polypeptide(L)'
;MWGTFIAPLQVSPWSTSIIPIRGSPSMAKSLPVTATKEEFIQLMEKRHQRMTQISSITIDGVPVTHPLQKDPKTFTYHIVELKDTAEGSSVDILFQERDLYYIAFRPRFEGDGRDDADPGGWFAFTDVKMPGYLHYEKVWYDSGYSDNIKETISTGRECLQEIRLILGNHTVHNRLMTMLERQRAHQAVMVMLSETQRFRSVQAHALDNLSNGTSLVLGKELALRVNDWGGLSRCGLREVDEKQNSSLDEVIGKYKLDLKNEQTGKKDFSLLVSPNRGEILIILFEEELVLNIMKQRNRGVGRPWRIAVEY
;
A
#
# COMPACT_ATOMS: atom_id res chain seq x y z
N MET A 1 -27.51 -36.13 -38.10
CA MET A 1 -28.50 -35.43 -37.24
C MET A 1 -28.01 -35.64 -35.81
N TRP A 2 -27.28 -34.69 -35.21
CA TRP A 2 -27.81 -33.51 -34.49
C TRP A 2 -28.92 -33.94 -33.50
N GLY A 3 -28.83 -33.74 -32.19
CA GLY A 3 -27.87 -32.96 -31.43
C GLY A 3 -27.90 -33.27 -29.94
N THR A 4 -26.75 -33.00 -29.33
CA THR A 4 -26.49 -32.96 -27.90
C THR A 4 -27.21 -31.75 -27.30
N PHE A 5 -28.03 -31.96 -26.27
CA PHE A 5 -28.64 -30.89 -25.51
C PHE A 5 -27.56 -30.12 -24.73
N ILE A 6 -27.26 -28.90 -25.18
CA ILE A 6 -26.51 -27.90 -24.42
C ILE A 6 -27.50 -27.24 -23.46
N ALA A 7 -27.33 -27.46 -22.16
CA ALA A 7 -28.00 -26.65 -21.15
C ALA A 7 -27.41 -25.23 -21.17
N PRO A 8 -28.24 -24.17 -21.09
CA PRO A 8 -27.77 -22.81 -21.22
C PRO A 8 -26.87 -22.42 -20.05
N LEU A 9 -25.74 -21.78 -20.38
CA LEU A 9 -24.91 -20.98 -19.50
C LEU A 9 -25.80 -19.98 -18.76
N GLN A 10 -26.09 -20.29 -17.50
CA GLN A 10 -26.76 -19.37 -16.60
C GLN A 10 -25.71 -18.36 -16.13
N VAL A 11 -25.67 -17.22 -16.81
CA VAL A 11 -24.98 -16.02 -16.35
C VAL A 11 -25.65 -15.62 -15.04
N SER A 12 -24.98 -15.86 -13.91
CA SER A 12 -25.50 -15.47 -12.60
C SER A 12 -25.36 -13.95 -12.42
N PRO A 13 -26.47 -13.22 -12.19
CA PRO A 13 -26.44 -11.83 -11.80
C PRO A 13 -26.23 -11.75 -10.29
N TRP A 14 -25.19 -11.02 -9.88
CA TRP A 14 -25.05 -10.28 -8.62
C TRP A 14 -25.89 -10.73 -7.40
N SER A 15 -25.19 -11.05 -6.29
CA SER A 15 -25.64 -11.42 -4.92
C SER A 15 -25.42 -12.91 -4.65
N THR A 16 -24.80 -13.36 -3.55
CA THR A 16 -24.87 -12.95 -2.13
C THR A 16 -23.58 -13.40 -1.44
N SER A 17 -22.77 -12.52 -0.84
CA SER A 17 -22.83 -12.07 0.58
C SER A 17 -21.78 -12.72 1.48
N ILE A 18 -20.60 -12.08 1.64
CA ILE A 18 -20.00 -11.70 2.94
C ILE A 18 -19.13 -10.45 2.70
N ILE A 19 -19.73 -9.25 2.77
CA ILE A 19 -18.95 -8.01 2.99
C ILE A 19 -19.65 -7.26 4.13
N PRO A 20 -19.18 -7.34 5.38
CA PRO A 20 -19.62 -6.40 6.39
C PRO A 20 -18.78 -5.14 6.21
N ILE A 21 -19.29 -4.15 5.48
CA ILE A 21 -18.83 -2.76 5.63
C ILE A 21 -20.06 -1.86 5.70
N ARG A 22 -20.65 -1.78 6.90
CA ARG A 22 -21.32 -0.57 7.34
C ARG A 22 -20.38 0.14 8.33
N GLY A 23 -19.83 1.26 7.89
CA GLY A 23 -19.50 2.40 8.75
C GLY A 23 -18.26 2.35 9.65
N SER A 24 -17.55 1.23 9.79
CA SER A 24 -16.36 1.17 10.64
C SER A 24 -15.10 0.78 9.87
N PRO A 25 -13.96 1.46 10.08
CA PRO A 25 -12.68 1.05 9.51
C PRO A 25 -12.36 -0.38 9.94
N SER A 26 -12.14 -1.28 8.98
CA SER A 26 -11.88 -2.69 9.26
C SER A 26 -10.50 -2.85 9.93
N MET A 27 -10.50 -3.30 11.19
CA MET A 27 -9.35 -3.62 12.04
C MET A 27 -8.25 -2.55 12.13
N ALA A 28 -8.25 -1.77 13.21
CA ALA A 28 -7.05 -1.07 13.64
C ALA A 28 -5.97 -2.10 14.02
N LYS A 29 -4.79 -1.98 13.38
CA LYS A 29 -3.62 -2.80 13.72
C LYS A 29 -2.64 -1.93 14.50
N SER A 30 -2.40 -2.30 15.74
CA SER A 30 -1.49 -1.57 16.63
C SER A 30 -0.04 -1.96 16.38
N LEU A 31 0.84 -0.97 16.35
CA LEU A 31 2.29 -1.11 16.32
C LEU A 31 2.87 -0.21 17.42
N PRO A 32 3.64 -0.75 18.37
CA PRO A 32 4.28 0.08 19.37
C PRO A 32 5.34 0.99 18.71
N VAL A 33 5.52 2.21 19.20
CA VAL A 33 6.59 3.11 18.71
C VAL A 33 7.99 2.53 18.96
N THR A 34 8.11 1.62 19.93
CA THR A 34 9.33 0.85 20.23
C THR A 34 9.45 -0.43 19.41
N ALA A 35 8.67 -0.58 18.34
CA ALA A 35 8.55 -1.83 17.60
C ALA A 35 9.89 -2.50 17.29
N THR A 36 9.93 -3.82 17.44
CA THR A 36 11.01 -4.66 16.92
C THR A 36 10.81 -4.92 15.44
N LYS A 37 11.84 -5.50 14.82
CA LYS A 37 11.77 -6.03 13.45
C LYS A 37 10.59 -6.99 13.29
N GLU A 38 10.40 -7.90 14.24
CA GLU A 38 9.39 -8.96 14.19
C GLU A 38 7.97 -8.38 14.27
N GLU A 39 7.75 -7.40 15.16
CA GLU A 39 6.44 -6.71 15.26
C GLU A 39 6.10 -5.96 13.97
N PHE A 40 7.11 -5.33 13.36
CA PHE A 40 6.94 -4.67 12.08
C PHE A 40 6.65 -5.65 10.93
N ILE A 41 7.35 -6.81 10.89
CA ILE A 41 7.05 -7.90 9.94
C ILE A 41 5.59 -8.35 10.09
N GLN A 42 5.15 -8.61 11.33
CA GLN A 42 3.77 -9.05 11.59
C GLN A 42 2.74 -8.01 11.11
N LEU A 43 3.01 -6.71 11.30
CA LEU A 43 2.15 -5.66 10.76
C LEU A 43 2.11 -5.72 9.23
N MET A 44 3.27 -5.79 8.57
CA MET A 44 3.37 -5.82 7.11
C MET A 44 2.69 -7.06 6.52
N GLU A 45 2.90 -8.24 7.11
CA GLU A 45 2.25 -9.49 6.70
C GLU A 45 0.74 -9.40 6.83
N LYS A 46 0.23 -8.92 7.97
CA LYS A 46 -1.22 -8.74 8.15
C LYS A 46 -1.79 -7.76 7.12
N ARG A 47 -1.07 -6.68 6.81
CA ARG A 47 -1.50 -5.70 5.80
C ARG A 47 -1.45 -6.28 4.39
N HIS A 48 -0.43 -7.06 4.06
CA HIS A 48 -0.33 -7.78 2.80
C HIS A 48 -1.47 -8.81 2.65
N GLN A 49 -1.75 -9.61 3.68
CA GLN A 49 -2.88 -10.54 3.71
C GLN A 49 -4.22 -9.85 3.46
N ARG A 50 -4.44 -8.68 4.08
CA ARG A 50 -5.63 -7.87 3.83
C ARG A 50 -5.73 -7.46 2.36
N MET A 51 -4.62 -7.06 1.75
CA MET A 51 -4.57 -6.68 0.33
C MET A 51 -4.85 -7.86 -0.58
N THR A 52 -4.35 -9.06 -0.26
CA THR A 52 -4.70 -10.29 -0.98
C THR A 52 -6.19 -10.63 -0.85
N GLN A 53 -6.78 -10.47 0.35
CA GLN A 53 -8.20 -10.77 0.59
C GLN A 53 -9.15 -9.86 -0.17
N ILE A 54 -8.80 -8.58 -0.31
CA ILE A 54 -9.67 -7.64 -1.03
C ILE A 54 -9.39 -7.65 -2.54
N SER A 55 -8.14 -7.92 -2.95
CA SER A 55 -7.76 -7.91 -4.35
C SER A 55 -8.59 -8.90 -5.17
N SER A 56 -9.18 -8.42 -6.26
CA SER A 56 -9.92 -9.27 -7.20
C SER A 56 -9.00 -10.10 -8.10
N ILE A 57 -7.73 -9.72 -8.21
CA ILE A 57 -6.78 -10.30 -9.18
C ILE A 57 -5.39 -10.34 -8.56
N THR A 58 -4.79 -11.52 -8.60
CA THR A 58 -3.35 -11.70 -8.34
C THR A 58 -2.61 -11.96 -9.65
N ILE A 59 -1.38 -11.48 -9.75
CA ILE A 59 -0.47 -11.78 -10.86
C ILE A 59 0.76 -12.45 -10.28
N ASP A 60 0.98 -13.70 -10.68
CA ASP A 60 1.98 -14.59 -10.08
C ASP A 60 1.90 -14.70 -8.55
N GLY A 61 0.72 -14.48 -7.98
CA GLY A 61 0.49 -14.48 -6.53
C GLY A 61 0.73 -13.13 -5.84
N VAL A 62 1.15 -12.10 -6.57
CA VAL A 62 1.23 -10.72 -6.08
C VAL A 62 -0.13 -10.04 -6.26
N PRO A 63 -0.74 -9.46 -5.21
CA PRO A 63 -2.03 -8.80 -5.32
C PRO A 63 -1.94 -7.53 -6.17
N VAL A 64 -2.92 -7.35 -7.05
CA VAL A 64 -3.14 -6.10 -7.79
C VAL A 64 -4.14 -5.25 -6.99
N THR A 65 -3.93 -3.95 -6.92
CA THR A 65 -4.91 -3.08 -6.28
C THR A 65 -6.25 -3.09 -7.01
N HIS A 66 -7.29 -2.56 -6.36
CA HIS A 66 -8.59 -2.43 -7.01
C HIS A 66 -8.57 -1.41 -8.16
N PRO A 67 -9.47 -1.57 -9.15
CA PRO A 67 -9.71 -0.56 -10.17
C PRO A 67 -9.96 0.82 -9.56
N LEU A 68 -9.63 1.87 -10.31
CA LEU A 68 -9.89 3.24 -9.92
C LEU A 68 -11.40 3.49 -9.78
N GLN A 69 -11.91 3.27 -8.57
CA GLN A 69 -13.28 3.60 -8.21
C GLN A 69 -13.42 5.12 -8.18
N LYS A 70 -14.49 5.62 -8.80
CA LYS A 70 -14.80 7.06 -8.88
C LYS A 70 -15.66 7.54 -7.71
N ASP A 71 -16.41 6.63 -7.06
CA ASP A 71 -17.29 6.95 -5.95
C ASP A 71 -16.55 6.77 -4.60
N PRO A 72 -16.34 7.84 -3.82
CA PRO A 72 -15.73 7.74 -2.50
C PRO A 72 -16.50 6.84 -1.52
N LYS A 73 -17.80 6.60 -1.75
CA LYS A 73 -18.62 5.73 -0.90
C LYS A 73 -18.24 4.26 -1.00
N THR A 74 -17.56 3.85 -2.07
CA THR A 74 -17.12 2.46 -2.27
C THR A 74 -15.70 2.22 -1.79
N PHE A 75 -15.00 3.28 -1.34
CA PHE A 75 -13.63 3.16 -0.86
C PHE A 75 -13.59 2.40 0.45
N THR A 76 -12.64 1.49 0.54
CA THR A 76 -12.33 0.74 1.75
C THR A 76 -11.02 1.27 2.35
N TYR A 77 -10.91 1.14 3.67
CA TYR A 77 -9.84 1.73 4.45
C TYR A 77 -9.40 0.79 5.55
N HIS A 78 -8.13 0.88 5.93
CA HIS A 78 -7.62 0.25 7.14
C HIS A 78 -6.86 1.27 7.99
N ILE A 79 -6.78 0.99 9.29
CA ILE A 79 -6.07 1.82 10.25
C ILE A 79 -4.82 1.10 10.75
N VAL A 80 -3.71 1.83 10.80
CA VAL A 80 -2.55 1.47 11.61
C VAL A 80 -2.51 2.42 12.81
N GLU A 81 -2.53 1.87 14.01
CA GLU A 81 -2.35 2.63 15.24
C GLU A 81 -0.87 2.59 15.63
N LEU A 82 -0.24 3.75 15.75
CA LEU A 82 1.09 3.87 16.36
C LEU A 82 0.91 4.20 17.85
N LYS A 83 1.24 3.24 18.71
CA LYS A 83 0.96 3.33 20.15
C LYS A 83 2.21 3.56 20.97
N ASP A 84 2.14 4.50 21.91
CA ASP A 84 3.06 4.58 23.03
C ASP A 84 2.38 4.01 24.27
N THR A 85 2.76 2.79 24.63
CA THR A 85 2.19 2.10 25.79
C THR A 85 2.60 2.72 27.12
N ALA A 86 3.68 3.50 27.17
CA ALA A 86 4.12 4.16 28.39
C ALA A 86 3.36 5.46 28.64
N GLU A 87 3.02 6.20 27.58
CA GLU A 87 2.36 7.51 27.68
C GLU A 87 0.83 7.46 27.53
N GLY A 88 0.24 6.29 27.28
CA GLY A 88 -1.22 6.17 27.09
C GLY A 88 -1.73 6.98 25.89
N SER A 89 -0.89 7.18 24.88
CA SER A 89 -1.23 7.96 23.68
C SER A 89 -0.93 7.18 22.41
N SER A 90 -1.71 7.47 21.37
CA SER A 90 -1.51 6.86 20.06
C SER A 90 -1.89 7.79 18.92
N VAL A 91 -1.48 7.42 17.71
CA VAL A 91 -1.93 8.07 16.48
C VAL A 91 -2.50 7.00 15.56
N ASP A 92 -3.78 7.13 15.25
CA ASP A 92 -4.41 6.35 14.19
C ASP A 92 -4.00 6.93 12.84
N ILE A 93 -3.62 6.06 11.90
CA ILE A 93 -3.22 6.41 10.55
C ILE A 93 -4.13 5.67 9.58
N LEU A 94 -4.85 6.43 8.76
CA LEU A 94 -5.82 5.91 7.81
C LEU A 94 -5.19 5.75 6.42
N PHE A 95 -5.26 4.53 5.91
CA PHE A 95 -4.82 4.19 4.56
C PHE A 95 -6.02 3.84 3.68
N GLN A 96 -6.03 4.40 2.47
CA GLN A 96 -6.97 3.99 1.43
C GLN A 96 -6.51 2.66 0.82
N GLU A 97 -7.34 1.63 0.86
CA GLU A 97 -6.94 0.29 0.39
C GLU A 97 -6.80 0.20 -1.14
N ARG A 98 -7.41 1.11 -1.90
CA ARG A 98 -7.32 1.15 -3.37
C ARG A 98 -5.90 1.39 -3.89
N ASP A 99 -5.08 2.16 -3.18
CA ASP A 99 -3.75 2.60 -3.64
C ASP A 99 -2.73 2.63 -2.50
N LEU A 100 -3.14 2.28 -1.28
CA LEU A 100 -2.36 2.31 -0.04
C LEU A 100 -1.92 3.72 0.36
N TYR A 101 -2.61 4.75 -0.13
CA TYR A 101 -2.26 6.14 0.17
C TYR A 101 -2.62 6.43 1.62
N TYR A 102 -1.69 7.08 2.30
CA TYR A 102 -1.93 7.70 3.60
C TYR A 102 -2.80 8.94 3.37
N ILE A 103 -4.01 8.95 3.93
CA ILE A 103 -5.02 9.96 3.59
C ILE A 103 -5.46 10.83 4.77
N ALA A 104 -5.37 10.30 5.98
CA ALA A 104 -5.75 11.00 7.20
C ALA A 104 -5.11 10.37 8.44
N PHE A 105 -5.03 11.12 9.53
CA PHE A 105 -4.57 10.62 10.83
C PHE A 105 -5.41 11.21 11.97
N ARG A 106 -5.35 10.60 13.15
CA ARG A 106 -6.09 11.04 14.33
C ARG A 106 -5.27 10.79 15.61
N PRO A 107 -4.88 11.85 16.33
CA PRO A 107 -4.31 11.74 17.68
C PRO A 107 -5.34 11.17 18.68
N ARG A 108 -4.91 10.21 19.47
CA ARG A 108 -5.70 9.50 20.49
C ARG A 108 -5.01 9.62 21.85
N PHE A 109 -5.80 9.85 22.90
CA PHE A 109 -5.31 9.86 24.27
C PHE A 109 -6.20 8.95 25.11
N GLU A 110 -5.59 8.15 25.98
CA GLU A 110 -6.33 7.31 26.92
C GLU A 110 -7.22 8.19 27.80
N GLY A 111 -8.50 7.83 27.91
CA GLY A 111 -9.49 8.60 28.67
C GLY A 111 -10.03 9.85 27.98
N ASP A 112 -9.74 10.08 26.69
CA ASP A 112 -10.30 11.22 25.94
C ASP A 112 -11.81 11.11 25.64
N GLY A 113 -12.47 10.02 26.09
CA GLY A 113 -13.90 9.78 25.96
C GLY A 113 -14.37 9.62 24.51
N ARG A 114 -13.45 9.61 23.53
CA ARG A 114 -13.76 9.32 22.14
C ARG A 114 -13.77 7.82 21.96
N ASP A 115 -14.84 7.17 22.42
CA ASP A 115 -15.09 5.75 22.18
C ASP A 115 -15.19 5.45 20.67
N ASP A 116 -15.26 4.15 20.30
CA ASP A 116 -15.49 3.65 18.93
C ASP A 116 -16.76 4.25 18.25
N ALA A 117 -17.57 4.99 18.99
CA ALA A 117 -18.80 5.65 18.55
C ALA A 117 -18.62 7.12 18.11
N ASP A 118 -17.50 7.79 18.43
CA ASP A 118 -17.16 9.11 17.88
C ASP A 118 -16.05 8.98 16.81
N PRO A 119 -16.41 8.90 15.51
CA PRO A 119 -15.44 8.84 14.43
C PRO A 119 -14.73 10.18 14.20
N GLY A 120 -14.96 11.22 15.00
CA GLY A 120 -14.34 12.54 14.86
C GLY A 120 -12.85 12.59 15.21
N GLY A 121 -12.24 13.74 14.95
CA GLY A 121 -10.83 14.01 15.24
C GLY A 121 -9.85 13.63 14.13
N TRP A 122 -10.33 13.24 12.94
CA TRP A 122 -9.45 13.04 11.79
C TRP A 122 -8.93 14.35 11.23
N PHE A 123 -7.67 14.32 10.84
CA PHE A 123 -6.99 15.33 10.07
C PHE A 123 -6.67 14.75 8.70
N ALA A 124 -7.20 15.36 7.63
CA ALA A 124 -7.04 14.88 6.26
C ALA A 124 -6.30 15.88 5.39
N PHE A 125 -5.52 15.37 4.43
CA PHE A 125 -4.78 16.19 3.48
C PHE A 125 -5.70 17.00 2.56
N THR A 126 -5.23 18.14 2.08
CA THR A 126 -6.03 19.08 1.26
C THR A 126 -6.50 18.48 -0.08
N ASP A 127 -5.68 17.63 -0.68
CA ASP A 127 -5.86 16.99 -1.99
C ASP A 127 -6.66 15.69 -1.95
N VAL A 128 -6.97 15.18 -0.76
CA VAL A 128 -7.69 13.91 -0.55
C VAL A 128 -9.20 14.13 -0.46
N LYS A 129 -9.96 13.22 -1.09
CA LYS A 129 -11.41 13.10 -0.89
C LYS A 129 -11.71 12.07 0.20
N MET A 130 -12.13 12.55 1.36
CA MET A 130 -12.55 11.72 2.48
C MET A 130 -14.01 11.25 2.30
N PRO A 131 -14.37 10.09 2.84
CA PRO A 131 -15.74 9.62 2.77
C PRO A 131 -16.64 10.46 3.69
N GLY A 132 -17.86 10.76 3.24
CA GLY A 132 -18.76 11.67 3.96
C GLY A 132 -19.26 11.18 5.33
N TYR A 133 -18.98 9.93 5.71
CA TYR A 133 -19.30 9.38 7.03
C TYR A 133 -18.17 9.59 8.07
N LEU A 134 -16.97 10.02 7.65
CA LEU A 134 -15.90 10.39 8.56
C LEU A 134 -15.93 11.91 8.79
N HIS A 135 -15.95 12.32 10.05
CA HIS A 135 -15.78 13.72 10.41
C HIS A 135 -14.28 14.06 10.45
N TYR A 136 -13.87 15.06 9.67
CA TYR A 136 -12.47 15.43 9.55
C TYR A 136 -12.29 16.94 9.38
N GLU A 137 -11.09 17.38 9.75
CA GLU A 137 -10.57 18.71 9.47
C GLU A 137 -9.46 18.63 8.42
N LYS A 138 -9.33 19.65 7.57
CA LYS A 138 -8.20 19.73 6.64
C LYS A 138 -6.94 20.23 7.34
N VAL A 139 -5.81 19.62 7.01
CA VAL A 139 -4.47 20.14 7.35
C VAL A 139 -3.83 20.77 6.13
N TRP A 140 -2.94 21.76 6.32
CA TRP A 140 -2.22 22.43 5.22
C TRP A 140 -1.04 21.59 4.71
N TYR A 141 -1.33 20.36 4.31
CA TYR A 141 -0.40 19.42 3.71
C TYR A 141 -1.12 18.68 2.57
N ASP A 142 -0.35 18.17 1.62
CA ASP A 142 -0.82 17.24 0.59
C ASP A 142 -0.46 15.79 0.98
N SER A 143 -1.13 14.85 0.33
CA SER A 143 -0.86 13.41 0.45
C SER A 143 0.34 12.95 -0.37
N GLY A 144 1.04 13.91 -0.99
CA GLY A 144 2.18 13.69 -1.85
C GLY A 144 3.50 13.88 -1.13
N TYR A 145 4.56 13.72 -1.91
CA TYR A 145 5.90 14.03 -1.45
C TYR A 145 6.38 15.31 -2.13
N SER A 146 7.19 16.08 -1.41
CA SER A 146 8.00 17.15 -1.99
C SER A 146 9.26 16.57 -2.66
N ASP A 147 9.62 17.08 -3.83
CA ASP A 147 10.55 16.49 -4.82
C ASP A 147 11.86 15.88 -4.28
N ASN A 148 12.48 16.46 -3.24
CA ASN A 148 13.77 16.00 -2.72
C ASN A 148 13.71 15.30 -1.36
N ILE A 149 12.58 15.35 -0.65
CA ILE A 149 12.60 14.95 0.77
C ILE A 149 12.62 13.41 0.93
N LYS A 150 12.16 12.62 -0.04
CA LYS A 150 12.21 11.14 0.04
C LYS A 150 13.62 10.58 0.27
N GLU A 151 14.63 11.24 -0.29
CA GLU A 151 16.04 10.84 -0.13
C GLU A 151 16.57 11.14 1.27
N THR A 152 15.85 11.97 2.04
CA THR A 152 16.23 12.47 3.37
C THR A 152 15.34 11.92 4.50
N ILE A 153 14.30 11.14 4.17
CA ILE A 153 13.46 10.48 5.17
C ILE A 153 14.19 9.25 5.72
N SER A 154 14.45 9.27 7.02
CA SER A 154 14.95 8.11 7.77
C SER A 154 13.86 7.07 8.03
N THR A 155 14.28 5.83 8.19
CA THR A 155 13.44 4.70 8.62
C THR A 155 14.02 4.08 9.88
N GLY A 156 13.20 3.41 10.68
CA GLY A 156 13.64 2.78 11.93
C GLY A 156 12.79 3.19 13.13
N ARG A 157 13.24 2.83 14.33
CA ARG A 157 12.47 3.03 15.57
C ARG A 157 12.27 4.50 15.92
N GLU A 158 13.33 5.30 15.84
CA GLU A 158 13.28 6.74 16.13
C GLU A 158 12.24 7.45 15.24
N CYS A 159 12.15 7.03 13.98
CA CYS A 159 11.17 7.53 13.02
C CYS A 159 9.72 7.22 13.45
N LEU A 160 9.44 6.01 13.96
CA LEU A 160 8.09 5.68 14.49
C LEU A 160 7.72 6.55 15.70
N GLN A 161 8.69 6.82 16.59
CA GLN A 161 8.49 7.68 17.74
C GLN A 161 8.26 9.14 17.33
N GLU A 162 9.08 9.66 16.40
CA GLU A 162 8.94 11.00 15.86
C GLU A 162 7.57 11.22 15.20
N ILE A 163 7.12 10.26 14.38
CA ILE A 163 5.78 10.28 13.78
C ILE A 163 4.71 10.45 14.87
N ARG A 164 4.73 9.60 15.90
CA ARG A 164 3.72 9.62 16.96
C ARG A 164 3.73 10.93 17.75
N LEU A 165 4.91 11.44 18.10
CA LEU A 165 5.05 12.69 18.85
C LEU A 165 4.56 13.89 18.02
N ILE A 166 5.01 14.01 16.77
CA ILE A 166 4.71 15.15 15.93
C ILE A 166 3.24 15.14 15.49
N LEU A 167 2.74 13.99 15.02
CA LEU A 167 1.35 13.88 14.59
C LEU A 167 0.40 13.97 15.78
N GLY A 168 0.77 13.40 16.93
CA GLY A 168 0.01 13.45 18.18
C GLY A 168 -0.25 14.88 18.70
N ASN A 169 0.61 15.83 18.34
CA ASN A 169 0.47 17.24 18.72
C ASN A 169 -0.48 18.05 17.83
N HIS A 170 -1.13 17.43 16.84
CA HIS A 170 -2.13 18.14 16.03
C HIS A 170 -3.40 18.41 16.81
N THR A 171 -3.87 19.65 16.71
CA THR A 171 -5.14 20.11 17.26
C THR A 171 -5.88 20.90 16.20
N VAL A 172 -7.18 21.10 16.40
CA VAL A 172 -7.97 21.95 15.50
C VAL A 172 -7.35 23.35 15.39
N HIS A 173 -6.77 23.88 16.46
CA HIS A 173 -6.19 25.23 16.47
C HIS A 173 -4.88 25.33 15.68
N ASN A 174 -4.06 24.28 15.67
CA ASN A 174 -2.76 24.31 15.00
C ASN A 174 -2.73 23.58 13.64
N ARG A 175 -3.87 23.07 13.15
CA ARG A 175 -3.96 22.23 11.94
C ARG A 175 -3.49 22.88 10.63
N LEU A 176 -3.53 24.20 10.56
CA LEU A 176 -3.10 24.97 9.40
C LEU A 176 -1.64 25.46 9.51
N MET A 177 -0.97 25.19 10.64
CA MET A 177 0.43 25.58 10.83
C MET A 177 1.34 24.61 10.10
N THR A 178 2.11 25.14 9.15
CA THR A 178 3.13 24.39 8.41
C THR A 178 4.47 24.42 9.14
N MET A 179 4.93 23.26 9.59
CA MET A 179 6.28 23.05 10.13
C MET A 179 7.02 21.99 9.30
N LEU A 180 8.34 22.12 9.17
CA LEU A 180 9.16 21.18 8.42
C LEU A 180 9.16 19.80 9.08
N GLU A 181 9.16 19.75 10.41
CA GLU A 181 9.13 18.53 11.22
C GLU A 181 7.81 17.76 10.98
N ARG A 182 6.68 18.47 10.86
CA ARG A 182 5.38 17.88 10.50
C ARG A 182 5.37 17.30 9.09
N GLN A 183 5.94 18.04 8.13
CA GLN A 183 6.08 17.53 6.76
C GLN A 183 6.93 16.26 6.73
N ARG A 184 8.04 16.24 7.48
CA ARG A 184 8.89 15.05 7.64
C ARG A 184 8.13 13.89 8.27
N ALA A 185 7.36 14.13 9.34
CA ALA A 185 6.53 13.09 9.96
C ALA A 185 5.50 12.49 8.99
N HIS A 186 4.83 13.30 8.18
CA HIS A 186 3.90 12.78 7.16
C HIS A 186 4.61 11.91 6.12
N GLN A 187 5.76 12.34 5.63
CA GLN A 187 6.51 11.57 4.64
C GLN A 187 7.19 10.33 5.24
N ALA A 188 7.57 10.39 6.51
CA ALA A 188 8.00 9.26 7.31
C ALA A 188 6.90 8.20 7.41
N VAL A 189 5.63 8.59 7.64
CA VAL A 189 4.49 7.67 7.54
C VAL A 189 4.41 7.03 6.16
N MET A 190 4.50 7.82 5.09
CA MET A 190 4.43 7.29 3.73
C MET A 190 5.54 6.27 3.48
N VAL A 191 6.80 6.57 3.81
CA VAL A 191 7.92 5.63 3.62
C VAL A 191 7.79 4.41 4.51
N MET A 192 7.63 4.59 5.83
CA MET A 192 7.61 3.50 6.80
C MET A 192 6.39 2.60 6.64
N LEU A 193 5.23 3.12 6.24
CA LEU A 193 3.99 2.36 6.25
C LEU A 193 3.37 2.17 4.86
N SER A 194 3.44 3.11 3.93
CA SER A 194 2.94 2.88 2.56
C SER A 194 3.97 2.18 1.68
N GLU A 195 5.20 2.68 1.61
CA GLU A 195 6.19 2.19 0.64
C GLU A 195 6.78 0.83 1.02
N THR A 196 6.95 0.55 2.32
CA THR A 196 7.31 -0.80 2.81
C THR A 196 6.24 -1.86 2.51
N GLN A 197 5.01 -1.45 2.20
CA GLN A 197 3.96 -2.37 1.75
C GLN A 197 3.97 -2.58 0.23
N ARG A 198 4.57 -1.65 -0.53
CA ARG A 198 4.63 -1.70 -2.01
C ARG A 198 5.91 -2.31 -2.52
N PHE A 199 7.03 -2.07 -1.83
CA PHE A 199 8.37 -2.45 -2.30
C PHE A 199 9.13 -3.27 -1.28
N ARG A 200 9.68 -4.39 -1.74
CA ARG A 200 10.49 -5.29 -0.94
C ARG A 200 11.79 -4.65 -0.48
N SER A 201 12.48 -3.93 -1.37
CA SER A 201 13.73 -3.27 -1.05
C SER A 201 13.58 -2.18 0.03
N VAL A 202 12.49 -1.41 -0.03
CA VAL A 202 12.15 -0.41 0.99
C VAL A 202 11.81 -1.09 2.32
N GLN A 203 11.04 -2.18 2.28
CA GLN A 203 10.78 -2.99 3.46
C GLN A 203 12.07 -3.54 4.08
N ALA A 204 12.97 -4.11 3.28
CA ALA A 204 14.25 -4.64 3.74
C ALA A 204 15.11 -3.56 4.39
N HIS A 205 15.16 -2.35 3.81
CA HIS A 205 15.86 -1.19 4.38
C HIS A 205 15.31 -0.80 5.76
N ALA A 206 13.97 -0.70 5.89
CA ALA A 206 13.34 -0.40 7.17
C ALA A 206 13.58 -1.50 8.21
N LEU A 207 13.52 -2.77 7.80
CA LEU A 207 13.77 -3.93 8.67
C LEU A 207 15.23 -4.00 9.15
N ASP A 208 16.19 -3.65 8.30
CA ASP A 208 17.60 -3.59 8.68
C ASP A 208 17.82 -2.49 9.73
N ASN A 209 17.25 -1.30 9.50
CA ASN A 209 17.30 -0.21 10.47
C ASN A 209 16.66 -0.56 11.82
N LEU A 210 15.50 -1.24 11.81
CA LEU A 210 14.87 -1.75 13.03
C LEU A 210 15.71 -2.81 13.73
N SER A 211 16.39 -3.68 12.99
CA SER A 211 17.25 -4.75 13.55
C SER A 211 18.50 -4.17 14.21
N ASN A 212 19.11 -3.18 13.57
CA ASN A 212 20.38 -2.60 13.99
C ASN A 212 20.21 -1.41 14.96
N GLY A 213 18.97 -0.97 15.19
CA GLY A 213 18.68 0.22 15.99
C GLY A 213 19.19 1.51 15.33
N THR A 214 19.29 1.53 14.01
CA THR A 214 19.77 2.68 13.23
C THR A 214 18.61 3.49 12.65
N SER A 215 18.91 4.72 12.21
CA SER A 215 17.94 5.65 11.61
C SER A 215 18.47 6.19 10.28
N LEU A 216 18.70 5.27 9.32
CA LEU A 216 19.28 5.63 8.02
C LEU A 216 18.21 6.08 7.03
N VAL A 217 18.58 7.08 6.23
CA VAL A 217 17.77 7.59 5.13
C VAL A 217 17.63 6.56 4.01
N LEU A 218 16.53 6.65 3.26
CA LEU A 218 16.21 5.74 2.15
C LEU A 218 17.27 5.75 1.03
N GLY A 219 17.87 6.92 0.77
CA GLY A 219 18.84 7.11 -0.30
C GLY A 219 18.21 7.20 -1.70
N LYS A 220 19.01 7.67 -2.66
CA LYS A 220 18.55 8.00 -4.02
C LYS A 220 17.98 6.82 -4.79
N GLU A 221 18.57 5.63 -4.65
CA GLU A 221 18.18 4.47 -5.46
C GLU A 221 16.79 3.96 -5.12
N LEU A 222 16.50 3.82 -3.82
CA LEU A 222 15.19 3.43 -3.34
C LEU A 222 14.15 4.54 -3.54
N ALA A 223 14.55 5.81 -3.40
CA ALA A 223 13.67 6.95 -3.70
C ALA A 223 13.21 6.96 -5.17
N LEU A 224 14.09 6.61 -6.12
CA LEU A 224 13.73 6.47 -7.54
C LEU A 224 12.64 5.41 -7.76
N ARG A 225 12.67 4.31 -7.01
CA ARG A 225 11.67 3.23 -7.11
C ARG A 225 10.32 3.68 -6.55
N VAL A 226 10.34 4.30 -5.36
CA VAL A 226 9.15 4.89 -4.72
C VAL A 226 8.48 5.92 -5.63
N ASN A 227 9.26 6.72 -6.35
CA ASN A 227 8.74 7.72 -7.29
C ASN A 227 7.97 7.14 -8.48
N ASP A 228 8.23 5.89 -8.86
CA ASP A 228 7.71 5.32 -10.10
C ASP A 228 7.05 3.96 -9.87
N TRP A 229 6.29 3.82 -8.78
CA TRP A 229 5.49 2.63 -8.50
C TRP A 229 4.58 2.25 -9.68
N GLY A 230 3.97 3.24 -10.32
CA GLY A 230 3.15 3.03 -11.52
C GLY A 230 3.97 2.51 -12.71
N GLY A 231 5.17 3.07 -12.95
CA GLY A 231 6.06 2.58 -14.01
C GLY A 231 6.53 1.16 -13.76
N LEU A 232 6.96 0.84 -12.54
CA LEU A 232 7.36 -0.52 -12.15
C LEU A 232 6.19 -1.51 -12.25
N SER A 233 5.00 -1.12 -11.79
CA SER A 233 3.79 -1.94 -11.93
C SER A 233 3.46 -2.20 -13.40
N ARG A 234 3.51 -1.19 -14.26
CA ARG A 234 3.33 -1.35 -15.71
C ARG A 234 4.38 -2.26 -16.35
N CYS A 235 5.64 -2.18 -15.94
CA CYS A 235 6.68 -3.10 -16.42
C CYS A 235 6.34 -4.55 -16.04
N GLY A 236 5.96 -4.80 -14.78
CA GLY A 236 5.52 -6.11 -14.34
C GLY A 236 4.28 -6.62 -15.09
N LEU A 237 3.32 -5.74 -15.38
CA LEU A 237 2.10 -6.08 -16.12
C LEU A 237 2.34 -6.32 -17.62
N ARG A 238 3.17 -5.52 -18.29
CA ARG A 238 3.42 -5.62 -19.73
C ARG A 238 4.16 -6.89 -20.13
N GLU A 239 5.04 -7.38 -19.27
CA GLU A 239 5.66 -8.69 -19.47
C GLU A 239 4.59 -9.79 -19.55
N VAL A 240 3.53 -9.66 -18.75
CA VAL A 240 2.41 -10.61 -18.70
C VAL A 240 1.45 -10.45 -19.88
N ASP A 241 1.35 -9.26 -20.50
CA ASP A 241 0.43 -8.98 -21.62
C ASP A 241 0.98 -9.41 -23.01
N GLU A 242 2.16 -10.02 -23.11
CA GLU A 242 2.82 -10.48 -24.36
C GLU A 242 3.00 -9.40 -25.46
N LYS A 243 2.55 -8.15 -25.24
CA LYS A 243 2.59 -7.00 -26.15
C LYS A 243 3.67 -5.99 -25.75
N GLN A 244 4.93 -6.38 -25.98
CA GLN A 244 6.11 -5.56 -26.32
C GLN A 244 6.56 -4.32 -25.46
N ASN A 245 7.84 -3.94 -25.71
CA ASN A 245 8.42 -2.58 -25.76
C ASN A 245 9.26 -2.00 -24.60
N SER A 246 9.63 -2.75 -23.57
CA SER A 246 10.68 -2.29 -22.63
C SER A 246 11.80 -3.30 -22.57
N SER A 247 13.04 -2.89 -22.87
CA SER A 247 14.17 -3.80 -22.69
C SER A 247 14.43 -4.01 -21.20
N LEU A 248 14.68 -5.25 -20.79
CA LEU A 248 15.02 -5.59 -19.41
C LEU A 248 16.24 -4.81 -18.90
N ASP A 249 17.19 -4.51 -19.80
CA ASP A 249 18.36 -3.69 -19.51
C ASP A 249 18.02 -2.22 -19.21
N GLU A 250 17.05 -1.64 -19.91
CA GLU A 250 16.57 -0.28 -19.63
C GLU A 250 15.91 -0.19 -18.26
N VAL A 251 15.07 -1.17 -17.91
CA VAL A 251 14.40 -1.23 -16.60
C VAL A 251 15.42 -1.44 -15.47
N ILE A 252 16.35 -2.39 -15.65
CA ILE A 252 17.45 -2.63 -14.71
C ILE A 252 18.29 -1.36 -14.53
N GLY A 253 18.67 -0.71 -15.62
CA GLY A 253 19.48 0.51 -15.60
C GLY A 253 18.77 1.69 -14.95
N LYS A 254 17.49 1.90 -15.27
CA LYS A 254 16.69 3.01 -14.74
C LYS A 254 16.46 2.91 -13.23
N TYR A 255 16.10 1.73 -12.74
CA TYR A 255 15.71 1.53 -11.33
C TYR A 255 16.79 0.88 -10.46
N LYS A 256 17.96 0.60 -11.06
CA LYS A 256 19.10 -0.09 -10.44
C LYS A 256 18.67 -1.38 -9.74
N LEU A 257 17.95 -2.23 -10.46
CA LEU A 257 17.43 -3.49 -9.94
C LEU A 257 18.37 -4.64 -10.25
N ASP A 258 18.55 -5.55 -9.29
CA ASP A 258 19.11 -6.85 -9.59
C ASP A 258 17.98 -7.83 -9.93
N LEU A 259 17.73 -7.98 -11.22
CA LEU A 259 16.77 -8.96 -11.75
C LEU A 259 17.48 -10.21 -12.28
N LYS A 260 18.67 -10.53 -11.76
CA LYS A 260 19.40 -11.75 -12.11
C LYS A 260 18.93 -12.90 -11.25
N ASN A 261 18.39 -13.93 -11.89
CA ASN A 261 18.06 -15.16 -11.21
C ASN A 261 19.35 -15.88 -10.77
N GLU A 262 19.52 -16.08 -9.47
CA GLU A 262 20.73 -16.68 -8.88
C GLU A 262 21.01 -18.11 -9.39
N GLN A 263 19.96 -18.88 -9.68
CA GLN A 263 20.09 -20.28 -10.09
C GLN A 263 20.48 -20.40 -11.57
N THR A 264 19.92 -19.55 -12.43
CA THR A 264 20.12 -19.63 -13.88
C THR A 264 21.14 -18.62 -14.41
N GLY A 265 21.47 -17.60 -13.61
CA GLY A 265 22.28 -16.45 -14.00
C GLY A 265 21.63 -15.52 -15.03
N LYS A 266 20.38 -15.79 -15.44
CA LYS A 266 19.67 -15.02 -16.47
C LYS A 266 18.86 -13.90 -15.84
N LYS A 267 18.68 -12.81 -16.59
CA LYS A 267 17.79 -11.72 -16.21
C LYS A 267 16.34 -12.12 -16.48
N ASP A 268 15.42 -11.80 -15.57
CA ASP A 268 14.01 -12.20 -15.67
C ASP A 268 13.07 -11.13 -15.08
N PHE A 269 12.10 -10.67 -15.88
CA PHE A 269 11.06 -9.73 -15.45
C PHE A 269 10.13 -10.32 -14.38
N SER A 270 10.01 -11.66 -14.28
CA SER A 270 9.22 -12.31 -13.21
C SER A 270 9.74 -11.97 -11.81
N LEU A 271 11.01 -11.54 -11.69
CA LEU A 271 11.60 -11.06 -10.44
C LEU A 271 11.15 -9.64 -10.06
N LEU A 272 10.37 -8.95 -10.89
CA LEU A 272 9.64 -7.75 -10.46
C LEU A 272 8.40 -8.14 -9.63
N VAL A 273 7.69 -9.20 -10.04
CA VAL A 273 6.36 -9.56 -9.54
C VAL A 273 6.31 -11.00 -9.03
N SER A 274 7.29 -11.39 -8.23
CA SER A 274 7.33 -12.69 -7.54
C SER A 274 6.92 -12.57 -6.07
N PRO A 275 6.06 -13.45 -5.53
CA PRO A 275 5.69 -13.42 -4.11
C PRO A 275 6.90 -13.58 -3.19
N ASN A 276 7.87 -14.41 -3.60
CA ASN A 276 8.98 -14.82 -2.75
C ASN A 276 10.26 -14.05 -3.01
N ARG A 277 10.42 -13.40 -4.17
CA ARG A 277 11.65 -12.67 -4.54
C ARG A 277 11.41 -11.34 -5.26
N GLY A 278 10.15 -10.97 -5.49
CA GLY A 278 9.74 -9.85 -6.32
C GLY A 278 9.98 -8.50 -5.68
N GLU A 279 10.55 -7.55 -6.42
CA GLU A 279 10.68 -6.17 -5.93
C GLU A 279 9.33 -5.55 -5.55
N ILE A 280 8.28 -5.81 -6.33
CA ILE A 280 6.93 -5.28 -6.11
C ILE A 280 6.14 -6.27 -5.24
N LEU A 281 5.68 -5.78 -4.09
CA LEU A 281 4.83 -6.54 -3.17
C LEU A 281 3.34 -6.35 -3.46
N ILE A 282 2.95 -5.23 -4.08
CA ILE A 282 1.58 -4.92 -4.49
C ILE A 282 1.62 -4.16 -5.81
N ILE A 283 0.89 -4.64 -6.82
CA ILE A 283 0.87 -4.05 -8.17
C ILE A 283 -0.21 -2.98 -8.24
N LEU A 284 0.12 -1.80 -8.77
CA LEU A 284 -0.89 -0.79 -9.08
C LEU A 284 -1.74 -1.23 -10.27
N PHE A 285 -3.07 -1.21 -10.10
CA PHE A 285 -4.00 -1.52 -11.17
C PHE A 285 -3.86 -0.56 -12.36
N GLU A 286 -3.75 -1.13 -13.56
CA GLU A 286 -3.73 -0.41 -14.83
C GLU A 286 -4.79 -1.03 -15.76
N GLU A 287 -5.87 -0.29 -15.99
CA GLU A 287 -7.11 -0.83 -16.58
C GLU A 287 -6.88 -1.53 -17.91
N GLU A 288 -6.17 -0.89 -18.85
CA GLU A 288 -5.94 -1.44 -20.18
C GLU A 288 -5.13 -2.75 -20.12
N LEU A 289 -4.04 -2.77 -19.35
CA LEU A 289 -3.15 -3.92 -19.25
C LEU A 289 -3.83 -5.08 -18.53
N VAL A 290 -4.49 -4.82 -17.40
CA VAL A 290 -5.18 -5.86 -16.64
C VAL A 290 -6.31 -6.47 -17.47
N LEU A 291 -7.11 -5.65 -18.15
CA LEU A 291 -8.18 -6.14 -19.02
C LEU A 291 -7.64 -6.94 -20.22
N ASN A 292 -6.49 -6.58 -20.78
CA ASN A 292 -5.87 -7.34 -21.86
C ASN A 292 -5.38 -8.71 -21.36
N ILE A 293 -4.67 -8.75 -20.23
CA ILE A 293 -4.22 -10.00 -19.59
C ILE A 293 -5.41 -10.93 -19.33
N MET A 294 -6.52 -10.39 -18.79
CA MET A 294 -7.75 -11.17 -18.57
C MET A 294 -8.36 -11.71 -19.87
N LYS A 295 -8.38 -10.91 -20.96
CA LYS A 295 -8.89 -11.34 -22.27
C LYS A 295 -8.03 -12.43 -22.91
N GLN A 296 -6.71 -12.34 -22.80
CA GLN A 296 -5.78 -13.34 -23.34
C GLN A 296 -5.99 -14.70 -22.66
N ARG A 297 -6.16 -14.71 -21.34
CA ARG A 297 -6.44 -15.92 -20.56
C ARG A 297 -7.75 -16.59 -20.98
N ASN A 298 -8.83 -15.81 -21.17
CA ASN A 298 -10.12 -16.34 -21.62
C ASN A 298 -10.06 -16.96 -23.03
N ARG A 299 -9.00 -16.71 -23.80
CA ARG A 299 -8.76 -17.25 -25.15
C ARG A 299 -7.85 -18.49 -25.16
N GLY A 300 -7.35 -18.96 -24.01
CA GLY A 300 -6.56 -20.19 -23.92
C GLY A 300 -5.18 -20.14 -24.58
N VAL A 301 -4.63 -18.93 -24.78
CA VAL A 301 -3.32 -18.74 -25.42
C VAL A 301 -2.22 -18.76 -24.35
N GLY A 302 -1.32 -19.74 -24.40
CA GLY A 302 0.03 -19.70 -23.82
C GLY A 302 0.18 -19.86 -22.29
N ARG A 303 0.96 -20.87 -21.87
CA ARG A 303 1.52 -21.22 -20.52
C ARG A 303 0.76 -20.82 -19.23
N PRO A 304 0.66 -21.72 -18.22
CA PRO A 304 -0.17 -21.51 -17.04
C PRO A 304 0.48 -20.54 -16.04
N TRP A 305 0.30 -19.24 -16.21
CA TRP A 305 0.54 -18.28 -15.14
C TRP A 305 -0.68 -18.25 -14.21
N ARG A 306 -0.44 -18.46 -12.91
CA ARG A 306 -1.49 -18.61 -11.90
C ARG A 306 -2.03 -17.24 -11.48
N ILE A 307 -2.92 -16.67 -12.29
CA ILE A 307 -3.89 -15.72 -11.75
C ILE A 307 -4.87 -16.55 -10.91
N ALA A 308 -4.64 -16.59 -9.60
CA ALA A 308 -5.65 -17.04 -8.66
C ALA A 308 -6.71 -15.93 -8.61
N VAL A 309 -7.80 -16.13 -9.34
CA VAL A 309 -9.07 -15.49 -9.01
C VAL A 309 -9.67 -16.42 -7.97
N GLU A 310 -9.39 -16.18 -6.69
CA GLU A 310 -10.17 -16.84 -5.64
C GLU A 310 -11.56 -16.20 -5.69
N TYR A 311 -12.57 -17.03 -6.02
CA TYR A 311 -13.98 -16.66 -6.03
C TYR A 311 -14.58 -16.80 -4.64
#